data_AF-A0A932PNT3-F1
#
_entry.id   AF-A0A932PNT3-F1
#
_cell.length_a   1.000
_cell.length_b   1.000
_cell.length_c   1.000
_cell.angle_alpha   90.00
_cell.angle_beta   90.00
_cell.angle_gamma   90.00
#
_symmetry.space_group_name_H-M   'P 1'
#
loop_
_entity.id
_entity.type
_entity.pdbx_description
1 polymer ?
#
loop_
_entity_poly.entity_id
_entity_poly.type
_entity_poly.pdbx_seq_one_letter_code
_entity_poly.pdbx_strand_id
1 'polypeptide(L)'
;MTIHRFLPPAFLAFCLPLLAQAIPPVKPPTEKMFSTFEAKRRETARAFYRKSLDIQGMPVLAGEAVADEALHRTYDIVTHVLAGRPDIIQAMAAFGTRLVIIGKDQVYTDLPDYRDTPDPAFWNERVRGTGGDDVTSFGEENLLNLANDRYDDMSVGLHEFAHTIDATLARMDPSWQKNLEALYRRAVAQGLFHNTYAGSSATEYWAELVTMYFDCERGNNWNHGPVTTREGLKRYQPEAYAFVHRVFHLSPAQDWRLRPLRSQPSVIAPPPALGAASVYTKLTYAREFPVLGTAKVSDRALLKANDTIRKLFAYRHDLLKVLIHQGARLVVLGRGESLSDLPELKADKAAHGFDEVRFLDYAPELKLMVVPEENVLSLPGEPFAGECMTLSVLAKAVYTAAGGRLVDAAFERKGAERQQYELRVQRMDVRFDAQVRAAFAHAAQLGLWRGTPGAQDRFAYWTAGVSAYFDAAGDGFAPLKADRPITTREALKAHDPELYRLVDKTMAYGEHVDWRFQPCPRNQE
;
A
#
# COMPACT_ATOMS: atom_id res chain seq x y z
N MET A 1 -36.71 57.23 -48.53
CA MET A 1 -36.11 56.93 -47.21
C MET A 1 -35.73 55.46 -47.19
N THR A 2 -34.47 55.17 -47.52
CA THR A 2 -33.96 53.81 -47.70
C THR A 2 -33.15 53.44 -46.46
N ILE A 3 -33.61 52.47 -45.68
CA ILE A 3 -32.96 52.01 -44.47
C ILE A 3 -32.05 50.83 -44.84
N HIS A 4 -30.74 51.01 -44.70
CA HIS A 4 -29.75 49.94 -44.80
C HIS A 4 -29.85 49.01 -43.58
N ARG A 5 -30.09 47.71 -43.80
CA ARG A 5 -29.86 46.65 -42.80
C ARG A 5 -28.46 46.08 -43.03
N PHE A 6 -27.58 46.23 -42.04
CA PHE A 6 -26.33 45.48 -41.92
C PHE A 6 -26.63 44.06 -41.43
N LEU A 7 -26.12 43.04 -42.13
CA LEU A 7 -25.94 41.69 -41.58
C LEU A 7 -24.51 41.57 -41.00
N PRO A 8 -24.30 40.93 -39.84
CA PRO A 8 -22.96 40.59 -39.37
C PRO A 8 -22.43 39.32 -40.06
N PRO A 9 -21.10 39.14 -40.16
CA PRO A 9 -20.52 37.94 -40.76
C PRO A 9 -20.70 36.74 -39.83
N ALA A 10 -21.13 35.63 -40.41
CA ALA A 10 -21.19 34.33 -39.74
C ALA A 10 -19.77 33.83 -39.46
N PHE A 11 -19.38 33.82 -38.18
CA PHE A 11 -18.25 33.01 -37.73
C PHE A 11 -18.69 31.54 -37.73
N LEU A 12 -18.33 30.79 -38.78
CA LEU A 12 -18.29 29.34 -38.72
C LEU A 12 -17.14 28.95 -37.78
N ALA A 13 -17.46 28.65 -36.53
CA ALA A 13 -16.57 27.91 -35.66
C ALA A 13 -16.49 26.47 -36.20
N PHE A 14 -15.39 26.13 -36.88
CA PHE A 14 -15.03 24.74 -37.14
C PHE A 14 -14.69 24.10 -35.79
N CYS A 15 -15.68 23.49 -35.13
CA CYS A 15 -15.42 22.43 -34.17
C CYS A 15 -14.92 21.21 -34.95
N LEU A 16 -13.61 21.16 -35.20
CA LEU A 16 -12.96 19.90 -35.49
C LEU A 16 -13.09 19.03 -34.23
N PRO A 17 -13.71 17.84 -34.29
CA PRO A 17 -13.63 16.90 -33.19
C PRO A 17 -12.15 16.54 -33.03
N LEU A 18 -11.65 16.62 -31.79
CA LEU A 18 -10.32 16.12 -31.44
C LEU A 18 -10.31 14.62 -31.82
N LEU A 19 -9.77 14.26 -32.99
CA LEU A 19 -9.54 12.87 -33.34
C LEU A 19 -8.60 12.33 -32.27
N ALA A 20 -9.09 11.39 -31.45
CA ALA A 20 -8.27 10.66 -30.51
C ALA A 20 -7.08 10.09 -31.29
N GLN A 21 -5.88 10.60 -31.00
CA GLN A 21 -4.67 10.17 -31.68
C GLN A 21 -4.46 8.69 -31.31
N ALA A 22 -4.46 7.80 -32.31
CA ALA A 22 -4.28 6.38 -32.08
C ALA A 22 -2.98 6.13 -31.30
N ILE A 23 -3.03 5.26 -30.30
CA ILE A 23 -1.86 4.90 -29.49
C ILE A 23 -0.77 4.37 -30.42
N PRO A 24 0.45 4.93 -30.38
CA PRO A 24 1.56 4.45 -31.21
C PRO A 24 1.89 2.98 -30.90
N PRO A 25 2.25 2.17 -31.90
CA PRO A 25 2.58 0.78 -31.66
C PRO A 25 3.92 0.66 -30.93
N VAL A 26 4.05 -0.36 -30.08
CA VAL A 26 5.32 -0.74 -29.44
C VAL A 26 6.31 -1.25 -30.49
N LYS A 27 7.56 -0.77 -30.44
CA LYS A 27 8.64 -1.10 -31.39
C LYS A 27 9.97 -1.29 -30.67
N PRO A 28 10.96 -1.96 -31.29
CA PRO A 28 12.33 -1.94 -30.79
C PRO A 28 12.90 -0.51 -30.69
N PRO A 29 13.66 -0.16 -29.62
CA PRO A 29 14.30 1.14 -29.51
C PRO A 29 15.27 1.41 -30.65
N THR A 30 15.39 2.68 -31.04
CA THR A 30 16.31 3.10 -32.12
C THR A 30 17.69 3.47 -31.58
N GLU A 31 18.71 3.46 -32.44
CA GLU A 31 20.05 3.90 -32.06
C GLU A 31 20.08 5.37 -31.57
N LYS A 32 19.20 6.22 -32.11
CA LYS A 32 19.03 7.60 -31.64
C LYS A 32 18.61 7.63 -30.17
N MET A 33 17.73 6.74 -29.72
CA MET A 33 17.32 6.66 -28.31
C MET A 33 18.49 6.22 -27.41
N PHE A 34 19.35 5.32 -27.86
CA PHE A 34 20.53 4.92 -27.08
C PHE A 34 21.61 6.01 -27.01
N SER A 35 21.67 6.88 -28.00
CA SER A 35 22.63 7.99 -28.02
C SER A 35 22.44 9.01 -26.88
N THR A 36 21.24 9.07 -26.27
CA THR A 36 20.95 9.96 -25.14
C THR A 36 21.46 9.42 -23.79
N PHE A 37 21.80 8.13 -23.71
CA PHE A 37 22.37 7.56 -22.50
C PHE A 37 23.84 7.98 -22.33
N GLU A 38 24.27 8.10 -21.08
CA GLU A 38 25.68 8.27 -20.73
C GLU A 38 26.55 7.19 -21.38
N ALA A 39 27.74 7.56 -21.85
CA ALA A 39 28.63 6.66 -22.59
C ALA A 39 28.86 5.31 -21.90
N LYS A 40 29.05 5.33 -20.57
CA LYS A 40 29.27 4.11 -19.76
C LYS A 40 28.04 3.18 -19.69
N ARG A 41 26.83 3.68 -19.97
CA ARG A 41 25.56 2.94 -19.86
C ARG A 41 24.97 2.52 -21.21
N ARG A 42 25.45 3.06 -22.34
CA ARG A 42 24.84 2.81 -23.67
C ARG A 42 24.75 1.34 -24.05
N GLU A 43 25.85 0.59 -23.94
CA GLU A 43 25.85 -0.83 -24.31
C GLU A 43 24.95 -1.65 -23.37
N THR A 44 24.97 -1.31 -22.08
CA THR A 44 24.05 -1.90 -21.09
C THR A 44 22.59 -1.61 -21.43
N ALA A 45 22.27 -0.37 -21.79
CA ALA A 45 20.92 0.03 -22.21
C ALA A 45 20.49 -0.68 -23.50
N ARG A 46 21.38 -0.80 -24.49
CA ARG A 46 21.15 -1.55 -25.73
C ARG A 46 20.93 -3.04 -25.48
N ALA A 47 21.59 -3.61 -24.48
CA ALA A 47 21.41 -5.00 -24.10
C ALA A 47 20.10 -5.25 -23.33
N PHE A 48 19.62 -4.26 -22.57
CA PHE A 48 18.47 -4.39 -21.69
C PHE A 48 17.15 -3.99 -22.36
N TYR A 49 17.07 -2.78 -22.93
CA TYR A 49 15.83 -2.26 -23.51
C TYR A 49 15.53 -2.89 -24.87
N ARG A 50 14.36 -3.50 -24.97
CA ARG A 50 13.89 -4.20 -26.19
C ARG A 50 12.60 -3.63 -26.74
N LYS A 51 11.88 -2.86 -25.93
CA LYS A 51 10.61 -2.25 -26.29
C LYS A 51 10.66 -0.74 -26.10
N SER A 52 10.01 -0.02 -26.99
CA SER A 52 9.86 1.43 -26.95
C SER A 52 8.50 1.86 -27.49
N LEU A 53 8.01 2.98 -26.96
CA LEU A 53 6.84 3.70 -27.44
C LEU A 53 7.14 5.20 -27.35
N ASP A 54 6.77 5.99 -28.36
CA ASP A 54 7.00 7.43 -28.39
C ASP A 54 5.74 8.19 -27.94
N ILE A 55 5.90 9.12 -27.00
CA ILE A 55 4.85 10.05 -26.57
C ILE A 55 5.27 11.46 -26.97
N GLN A 56 4.91 11.89 -28.18
CA GLN A 56 5.17 13.25 -28.68
C GLN A 56 6.64 13.68 -28.57
N GLY A 57 7.57 12.76 -28.86
CA GLY A 57 9.02 12.99 -28.78
C GLY A 57 9.66 12.55 -27.46
N MET A 58 8.87 12.16 -26.45
CA MET A 58 9.36 11.57 -25.20
C MET A 58 9.33 10.03 -25.29
N PRO A 59 10.46 9.32 -25.20
CA PRO A 59 10.49 7.88 -25.28
C PRO A 59 10.04 7.21 -23.97
N VAL A 60 9.24 6.15 -24.08
CA VAL A 60 9.01 5.13 -23.05
C VAL A 60 9.83 3.92 -23.42
N LEU A 61 10.68 3.41 -22.52
CA LEU A 61 11.54 2.25 -22.76
C LEU A 61 11.25 1.13 -21.76
N ALA A 62 11.29 -0.12 -22.22
CA ALA A 62 11.08 -1.28 -21.37
C ALA A 62 11.92 -2.49 -21.80
N GLY A 63 12.18 -3.39 -20.84
CA GLY A 63 12.79 -4.69 -21.11
C GLY A 63 11.83 -5.63 -21.85
N GLU A 64 12.35 -6.72 -22.40
CA GLU A 64 11.56 -7.69 -23.19
C GLU A 64 10.37 -8.27 -22.41
N ALA A 65 10.58 -8.57 -21.13
CA ALA A 65 9.60 -9.22 -20.26
C ALA A 65 8.40 -8.33 -19.89
N VAL A 66 8.52 -7.01 -20.05
CA VAL A 66 7.44 -6.06 -19.74
C VAL A 66 6.33 -6.18 -20.77
N ALA A 67 5.08 -6.26 -20.33
CA ALA A 67 3.92 -6.32 -21.20
C ALA A 67 3.74 -5.03 -22.00
N ASP A 68 3.39 -5.15 -23.29
CA ASP A 68 3.11 -4.01 -24.17
C ASP A 68 1.96 -3.14 -23.60
N GLU A 69 1.02 -3.76 -22.88
CA GLU A 69 -0.05 -3.08 -22.13
C GLU A 69 0.50 -2.00 -21.19
N ALA A 70 1.66 -2.20 -20.56
CA ALA A 70 2.26 -1.23 -19.64
C ALA A 70 2.77 0.03 -20.38
N LEU A 71 3.33 -0.13 -21.59
CA LEU A 71 3.75 1.00 -22.43
C LEU A 71 2.54 1.80 -22.93
N HIS A 72 1.48 1.11 -23.38
CA HIS A 72 0.23 1.76 -23.76
C HIS A 72 -0.42 2.48 -22.57
N ARG A 73 -0.41 1.85 -21.39
CA ARG A 73 -0.95 2.46 -20.18
C ARG A 73 -0.16 3.72 -19.78
N THR A 74 1.15 3.70 -19.97
CA THR A 74 1.99 4.89 -19.78
C THR A 74 1.59 6.01 -20.74
N TYR A 75 1.39 5.70 -22.03
CA TYR A 75 0.88 6.65 -23.03
C TYR A 75 -0.45 7.26 -22.59
N ASP A 76 -1.41 6.43 -22.18
CA ASP A 76 -2.73 6.90 -21.74
C ASP A 76 -2.61 7.84 -20.55
N ILE A 77 -1.86 7.49 -19.51
CA ILE A 77 -1.71 8.33 -18.31
C ILE A 77 -1.10 9.68 -18.68
N VAL A 78 0.05 9.68 -19.37
CA VAL A 78 0.78 10.92 -19.70
C VAL A 78 -0.05 11.84 -20.58
N THR A 79 -0.67 11.31 -21.64
CA THR A 79 -1.41 12.13 -22.61
C THR A 79 -2.70 12.71 -22.02
N HIS A 80 -3.37 12.01 -21.10
CA HIS A 80 -4.58 12.53 -20.44
C HIS A 80 -4.24 13.54 -19.34
N VAL A 81 -3.22 13.27 -18.52
CA VAL A 81 -2.79 14.18 -17.44
C VAL A 81 -2.33 15.52 -18.03
N LEU A 82 -1.63 15.51 -19.16
CA LEU A 82 -1.13 16.70 -19.83
C LEU A 82 -2.01 17.20 -20.99
N ALA A 83 -3.26 16.75 -21.10
CA ALA A 83 -4.14 17.11 -22.22
C ALA A 83 -4.35 18.64 -22.35
N GLY A 84 -4.36 19.37 -21.22
CA GLY A 84 -4.44 20.84 -21.18
C GLY A 84 -3.09 21.56 -21.21
N ARG A 85 -1.97 20.82 -21.24
CA ARG A 85 -0.59 21.33 -21.15
C ARG A 85 0.35 20.71 -22.19
N PRO A 86 0.07 20.88 -23.50
CA PRO A 86 0.96 20.41 -24.56
C PRO A 86 2.35 21.08 -24.51
N ASP A 87 2.46 22.26 -23.89
CA ASP A 87 3.73 22.94 -23.65
C ASP A 87 4.65 22.17 -22.68
N ILE A 88 4.09 21.50 -21.67
CA ILE A 88 4.88 20.70 -20.72
C ILE A 88 5.48 19.48 -21.41
N ILE A 89 4.68 18.71 -22.16
CA ILE A 89 5.19 17.50 -22.82
C ILE A 89 6.23 17.84 -23.91
N GLN A 90 6.05 18.96 -24.61
CA GLN A 90 7.06 19.48 -25.54
C GLN A 90 8.35 19.89 -24.83
N ALA A 91 8.24 20.53 -23.66
CA ALA A 91 9.41 20.88 -22.84
C ALA A 91 10.14 19.63 -22.34
N MET A 92 9.43 18.60 -21.85
CA MET A 92 10.02 17.31 -21.46
C MET A 92 10.80 16.68 -22.62
N ALA A 93 10.19 16.62 -23.81
CA ALA A 93 10.86 16.10 -25.01
C ALA A 93 12.11 16.92 -25.38
N ALA A 94 12.04 18.26 -25.30
CA ALA A 94 13.18 19.14 -25.57
C ALA A 94 14.29 19.04 -24.52
N PHE A 95 13.94 18.74 -23.27
CA PHE A 95 14.88 18.51 -22.18
C PHE A 95 15.52 17.12 -22.22
N GLY A 96 15.01 16.22 -23.07
CA GLY A 96 15.52 14.86 -23.22
C GLY A 96 15.01 13.89 -22.15
N THR A 97 13.94 14.24 -21.44
CA THR A 97 13.31 13.36 -20.45
C THR A 97 12.94 12.02 -21.10
N ARG A 98 13.21 10.91 -20.40
CA ARG A 98 12.81 9.56 -20.80
C ARG A 98 11.99 8.88 -19.71
N LEU A 99 11.01 8.08 -20.14
CA LEU A 99 10.22 7.24 -19.26
C LEU A 99 10.72 5.80 -19.37
N VAL A 100 10.82 5.08 -18.26
CA VAL A 100 11.27 3.68 -18.23
C VAL A 100 10.33 2.84 -17.38
N ILE A 101 10.11 1.59 -17.75
CA ILE A 101 9.25 0.67 -16.98
C ILE A 101 10.11 -0.38 -16.28
N ILE A 102 9.94 -0.50 -14.96
CA ILE A 102 10.49 -1.58 -14.16
C ILE A 102 9.51 -2.74 -14.23
N GLY A 103 9.94 -3.87 -14.80
CA GLY A 103 9.10 -5.06 -14.90
C GLY A 103 8.65 -5.56 -13.53
N LYS A 104 7.52 -6.28 -13.51
CA LYS A 104 6.90 -6.80 -12.28
C LYS A 104 7.76 -7.81 -11.52
N ASP A 105 8.68 -8.48 -12.24
CA ASP A 105 9.66 -9.43 -11.71
C ASP A 105 11.09 -8.85 -11.71
N GLN A 106 11.23 -7.54 -11.92
CA GLN A 106 12.49 -6.80 -11.90
C GLN A 106 12.55 -5.90 -10.66
N VAL A 107 13.75 -5.59 -10.20
CA VAL A 107 13.99 -4.61 -9.13
C VAL A 107 14.57 -3.31 -9.69
N TYR A 108 14.57 -2.25 -8.87
CA TYR A 108 14.99 -0.91 -9.29
C TYR A 108 16.39 -0.90 -9.94
N THR A 109 17.37 -1.56 -9.32
CA THR A 109 18.76 -1.60 -9.83
C THR A 109 18.99 -2.53 -11.01
N ASP A 110 17.98 -3.28 -11.48
CA ASP A 110 18.10 -4.06 -12.72
C ASP A 110 18.16 -3.13 -13.94
N LEU A 111 17.51 -1.96 -13.84
CA LEU A 111 17.47 -0.98 -14.91
C LEU A 111 18.86 -0.38 -15.14
N PRO A 112 19.27 -0.20 -16.41
CA PRO A 112 20.51 0.48 -16.77
C PRO A 112 20.70 1.84 -16.07
N ASP A 113 19.61 2.60 -15.91
CA ASP A 113 19.58 3.95 -15.33
C ASP A 113 19.93 3.98 -13.84
N TYR A 114 19.68 2.88 -13.13
CA TYR A 114 19.79 2.82 -11.67
C TYR A 114 20.79 1.77 -11.19
N ARG A 115 21.49 1.10 -12.11
CA ARG A 115 22.40 -0.01 -11.80
C ARG A 115 23.51 0.33 -10.81
N ASP A 116 24.00 1.57 -10.83
CA ASP A 116 25.09 2.02 -9.97
C ASP A 116 24.59 2.59 -8.62
N THR A 117 23.31 2.42 -8.29
CA THR A 117 22.73 2.97 -7.05
C THR A 117 23.37 2.29 -5.84
N PRO A 118 23.92 3.06 -4.88
CA PRO A 118 24.50 2.49 -3.66
C PRO A 118 23.42 1.89 -2.77
N ASP A 119 23.75 0.85 -2.00
CA ASP A 119 22.78 0.09 -1.18
C ASP A 119 21.58 -0.44 -1.99
N PRO A 120 21.83 -1.33 -2.98
CA PRO A 120 20.76 -1.88 -3.81
C PRO A 120 19.66 -2.56 -3.00
N ALA A 121 19.99 -3.16 -1.85
CA ALA A 121 19.00 -3.79 -0.98
C ALA A 121 17.98 -2.76 -0.45
N PHE A 122 18.45 -1.60 0.03
CA PHE A 122 17.56 -0.52 0.48
C PHE A 122 16.69 0.01 -0.65
N TRP A 123 17.26 0.30 -1.82
CA TRP A 123 16.53 0.93 -2.92
C TRP A 123 15.57 -0.04 -3.61
N ASN A 124 15.96 -1.30 -3.79
CA ASN A 124 15.07 -2.32 -4.35
C ASN A 124 13.89 -2.60 -3.42
N GLU A 125 14.09 -2.52 -2.10
CA GLU A 125 12.99 -2.58 -1.13
C GLU A 125 12.15 -1.31 -1.15
N ARG A 126 12.74 -0.13 -1.33
CA ARG A 126 12.05 1.15 -1.20
C ARG A 126 11.25 1.56 -2.43
N VAL A 127 11.76 1.28 -3.62
CA VAL A 127 11.36 1.99 -4.83
C VAL A 127 10.74 1.08 -5.89
N ARG A 128 9.57 1.51 -6.40
CA ARG A 128 8.93 0.99 -7.62
C ARG A 128 8.67 2.09 -8.66
N GLY A 129 9.32 3.23 -8.49
CA GLY A 129 9.26 4.34 -9.42
C GLY A 129 10.02 5.54 -8.86
N THR A 130 10.53 6.39 -9.73
CA THR A 130 11.21 7.63 -9.33
C THR A 130 10.96 8.67 -10.40
N GLY A 131 10.53 9.86 -9.99
CA GLY A 131 10.37 11.02 -10.86
C GLY A 131 11.59 11.93 -10.87
N GLY A 132 11.74 12.68 -11.96
CA GLY A 132 12.91 13.52 -12.19
C GLY A 132 12.93 14.07 -13.61
N ASP A 133 13.85 15.00 -13.88
CA ASP A 133 13.93 15.71 -15.16
C ASP A 133 14.60 14.91 -16.29
N ASP A 134 15.54 14.00 -15.99
CA ASP A 134 16.15 13.10 -16.98
C ASP A 134 15.37 11.77 -17.14
N VAL A 135 15.17 11.03 -16.05
CA VAL A 135 14.54 9.70 -16.09
C VAL A 135 13.39 9.63 -15.11
N THR A 136 12.23 9.21 -15.61
CA THR A 136 11.10 8.81 -14.78
C THR A 136 10.87 7.31 -14.91
N SER A 137 10.72 6.61 -13.80
CA SER A 137 10.44 5.16 -13.82
C SER A 137 9.10 4.80 -13.21
N PHE A 138 8.48 3.75 -13.74
CA PHE A 138 7.19 3.22 -13.28
C PHE A 138 7.27 1.70 -13.08
N GLY A 139 6.67 1.19 -12.00
CA GLY A 139 6.48 -0.25 -11.81
C GLY A 139 5.39 -0.78 -12.73
N GLU A 140 5.68 -1.83 -13.49
CA GLU A 140 4.73 -2.51 -14.37
C GLU A 140 3.49 -2.98 -13.61
N GLU A 141 3.68 -3.57 -12.43
CA GLU A 141 2.60 -4.04 -11.58
C GLU A 141 1.67 -2.92 -11.12
N ASN A 142 2.20 -1.71 -10.88
CA ASN A 142 1.39 -0.55 -10.51
C ASN A 142 0.65 0.05 -11.72
N LEU A 143 1.32 0.18 -12.87
CA LEU A 143 0.68 0.64 -14.11
C LEU A 143 -0.52 -0.25 -14.47
N LEU A 144 -0.36 -1.56 -14.31
CA LEU A 144 -1.35 -2.56 -14.70
C LEU A 144 -2.31 -2.96 -13.57
N ASN A 145 -2.14 -2.44 -12.36
CA ASN A 145 -2.90 -2.83 -11.16
C ASN A 145 -2.87 -4.36 -10.93
N LEU A 146 -1.69 -4.98 -11.00
CA LEU A 146 -1.52 -6.42 -10.76
C LEU A 146 -1.62 -6.72 -9.25
N ALA A 147 -2.00 -7.95 -8.91
CA ALA A 147 -2.27 -8.33 -7.52
C ALA A 147 -1.03 -8.32 -6.62
N ASN A 148 0.18 -8.42 -7.19
CA ASN A 148 1.44 -8.35 -6.43
C ASN A 148 1.94 -6.91 -6.22
N ASP A 149 1.21 -5.89 -6.68
CA ASP A 149 1.54 -4.50 -6.41
C ASP A 149 1.43 -4.19 -4.91
N ARG A 150 2.53 -3.75 -4.30
CA ARG A 150 2.55 -3.33 -2.89
C ARG A 150 1.90 -1.96 -2.65
N TYR A 151 1.63 -1.23 -3.72
CA TYR A 151 0.94 0.06 -3.77
C TYR A 151 -0.40 -0.05 -4.50
N ASP A 152 -1.05 -1.22 -4.42
CA ASP A 152 -2.30 -1.56 -5.11
C ASP A 152 -3.50 -0.62 -4.86
N ASP A 153 -3.37 0.32 -3.92
CA ASP A 153 -4.34 1.35 -3.57
C ASP A 153 -3.97 2.79 -4.01
N MET A 154 -2.88 2.98 -4.77
CA MET A 154 -2.51 4.26 -5.39
C MET A 154 -1.87 4.10 -6.77
N SER A 155 -1.66 5.20 -7.49
CA SER A 155 -0.75 5.22 -8.65
C SER A 155 0.59 5.83 -8.28
N VAL A 156 1.58 4.98 -8.01
CA VAL A 156 2.99 5.39 -7.94
C VAL A 156 3.41 5.99 -9.27
N GLY A 157 2.98 5.40 -10.39
CA GLY A 157 3.31 5.94 -11.72
C GLY A 157 2.92 7.41 -11.90
N LEU A 158 1.71 7.80 -11.44
CA LEU A 158 1.29 9.20 -11.51
C LEU A 158 1.99 10.09 -10.48
N HIS A 159 2.23 9.58 -9.26
CA HIS A 159 3.01 10.30 -8.25
C HIS A 159 4.40 10.67 -8.79
N GLU A 160 5.12 9.71 -9.36
CA GLU A 160 6.45 9.94 -9.91
C GLU A 160 6.42 10.84 -11.14
N PHE A 161 5.40 10.70 -11.99
CA PHE A 161 5.24 11.61 -13.13
C PHE A 161 4.91 13.04 -12.67
N ALA A 162 4.25 13.22 -11.52
CA ALA A 162 4.03 14.54 -10.94
C ALA A 162 5.35 15.22 -10.53
N HIS A 163 6.31 14.49 -9.97
CA HIS A 163 7.67 15.00 -9.73
C HIS A 163 8.35 15.44 -11.03
N THR A 164 8.17 14.69 -12.11
CA THR A 164 8.70 15.06 -13.44
C THR A 164 8.04 16.31 -14.01
N ILE A 165 6.72 16.49 -13.77
CA ILE A 165 6.00 17.73 -14.09
C ILE A 165 6.53 18.90 -13.27
N ASP A 166 6.76 18.72 -11.96
CA ASP A 166 7.34 19.74 -11.07
C ASP A 166 8.71 20.21 -11.58
N ALA A 167 9.60 19.27 -11.85
CA ALA A 167 10.94 19.56 -12.36
C ALA A 167 10.91 20.26 -13.73
N THR A 168 9.97 19.88 -14.60
CA THR A 168 9.79 20.54 -15.91
C THR A 168 9.29 21.97 -15.75
N LEU A 169 8.26 22.19 -14.91
CA LEU A 169 7.73 23.51 -14.62
C LEU A 169 8.78 24.43 -13.99
N ALA A 170 9.65 23.89 -13.14
CA ALA A 170 10.77 24.63 -12.54
C ALA A 170 11.70 25.27 -13.58
N ARG A 171 11.91 24.54 -14.69
CA ARG A 171 12.76 24.98 -15.79
C ARG A 171 12.06 25.95 -16.73
N MET A 172 10.74 25.84 -16.84
CA MET A 172 9.92 26.70 -17.71
C MET A 172 9.58 28.04 -17.04
N ASP A 173 9.34 28.04 -15.72
CA ASP A 173 8.89 29.20 -14.95
C ASP A 173 9.69 29.31 -13.63
N PRO A 174 10.62 30.28 -13.52
CA PRO A 174 11.40 30.50 -12.31
C PRO A 174 10.59 30.83 -11.05
N SER A 175 9.31 31.20 -11.18
CA SER A 175 8.42 31.48 -10.05
C SER A 175 7.75 30.24 -9.47
N TRP A 176 7.76 29.12 -10.21
CA TRP A 176 7.02 27.90 -9.88
C TRP A 176 7.32 27.37 -8.46
N GLN A 177 8.61 27.14 -8.15
CA GLN A 177 9.04 26.60 -6.86
C GLN A 177 8.68 27.51 -5.71
N LYS A 178 8.82 28.82 -5.89
CA LYS A 178 8.45 29.81 -4.87
C LYS A 178 6.95 29.75 -4.57
N ASN A 179 6.13 29.62 -5.60
CA ASN A 179 4.67 29.55 -5.46
C ASN A 179 4.23 28.25 -4.79
N LEU A 180 4.81 27.12 -5.19
CA LEU A 180 4.54 25.81 -4.59
C LEU A 180 4.98 25.77 -3.12
N GLU A 181 6.19 26.23 -2.81
CA GLU A 181 6.70 26.31 -1.43
C GLU A 181 5.82 27.20 -0.55
N ALA A 182 5.34 28.33 -1.07
CA ALA A 182 4.45 29.21 -0.32
C ALA A 182 3.11 28.54 -0.02
N LEU A 183 2.54 27.79 -0.97
CA LEU A 183 1.31 27.03 -0.77
C LEU A 183 1.51 25.91 0.27
N TYR A 184 2.60 25.16 0.15
CA TYR A 184 2.98 24.10 1.09
C TYR A 184 3.12 24.64 2.52
N ARG A 185 3.88 25.73 2.71
CA ARG A 185 4.06 26.35 4.04
C ARG A 185 2.76 26.80 4.67
N ARG A 186 1.80 27.31 3.88
CA ARG A 186 0.46 27.65 4.39
C ARG A 186 -0.30 26.41 4.85
N ALA A 187 -0.22 25.31 4.10
CA ALA A 187 -0.86 24.05 4.46
C ALA A 187 -0.32 23.51 5.79
N VAL A 188 1.01 23.43 5.93
CA VAL A 188 1.68 22.96 7.14
C VAL A 188 1.39 23.88 8.33
N ALA A 189 1.39 25.20 8.14
CA ALA A 189 1.06 26.17 9.19
C ALA A 189 -0.38 26.03 9.71
N GLN A 190 -1.29 25.50 8.89
CA GLN A 190 -2.68 25.18 9.27
C GLN A 190 -2.82 23.78 9.90
N GLY A 191 -1.73 23.02 10.04
CA GLY A 191 -1.75 21.64 10.53
C GLY A 191 -2.29 20.63 9.51
N LEU A 192 -2.48 21.03 8.24
CA LEU A 192 -2.91 20.12 7.20
C LEU A 192 -1.79 19.12 6.87
N PHE A 193 -2.18 17.92 6.42
CA PHE A 193 -1.25 16.86 6.03
C PHE A 193 -0.29 16.41 7.15
N HIS A 194 -0.63 16.70 8.41
CA HIS A 194 0.13 16.26 9.58
C HIS A 194 0.29 14.73 9.58
N ASN A 195 1.51 14.26 9.86
CA ASN A 195 1.91 12.84 9.82
C ASN A 195 1.71 12.14 8.46
N THR A 196 1.50 12.86 7.36
CA THR A 196 1.39 12.28 6.01
C THR A 196 2.65 12.52 5.18
N TYR A 197 2.76 11.86 4.03
CA TYR A 197 3.84 11.99 3.08
C TYR A 197 3.81 13.35 2.38
N ALA A 198 2.61 13.82 2.02
CA ALA A 198 2.37 15.18 1.54
C ALA A 198 2.85 16.27 2.52
N GLY A 199 2.95 15.97 3.82
CA GLY A 199 3.44 16.89 4.84
C GLY A 199 4.97 16.91 5.01
N SER A 200 5.72 16.17 4.19
CA SER A 200 7.17 15.98 4.38
C SER A 200 8.04 17.00 3.63
N SER A 201 7.62 17.43 2.44
CA SER A 201 8.30 18.45 1.64
C SER A 201 7.32 19.07 0.64
N ALA A 202 7.69 20.21 0.05
CA ALA A 202 6.88 20.83 -1.00
C ALA A 202 6.80 19.98 -2.29
N THR A 203 7.82 19.16 -2.58
CA THR A 203 7.83 18.27 -3.76
C THR A 203 6.87 17.09 -3.56
N GLU A 204 6.91 16.44 -2.40
CA GLU A 204 5.96 15.36 -2.07
C GLU A 204 4.54 15.89 -1.91
N TYR A 205 4.40 17.08 -1.32
CA TYR A 205 3.14 17.79 -1.28
C TYR A 205 2.55 17.95 -2.69
N TRP A 206 3.32 18.42 -3.66
CA TRP A 206 2.85 18.52 -5.04
C TRP A 206 2.44 17.17 -5.62
N ALA A 207 3.29 16.15 -5.53
CA ALA A 207 3.00 14.84 -6.11
C ALA A 207 1.71 14.22 -5.54
N GLU A 208 1.52 14.30 -4.24
CA GLU A 208 0.33 13.82 -3.53
C GLU A 208 -0.93 14.65 -3.85
N LEU A 209 -0.79 15.96 -4.09
CA LEU A 209 -1.91 16.77 -4.56
C LEU A 209 -2.36 16.34 -5.96
N VAL A 210 -1.43 15.96 -6.84
CA VAL A 210 -1.73 15.51 -8.21
C VAL A 210 -2.44 14.16 -8.19
N THR A 211 -1.96 13.19 -7.42
CA THR A 211 -2.62 11.88 -7.24
C THR A 211 -4.01 12.02 -6.64
N MET A 212 -4.21 12.88 -5.62
CA MET A 212 -5.55 13.20 -5.12
C MET A 212 -6.41 13.81 -6.21
N TYR A 213 -5.89 14.76 -6.98
CA TYR A 213 -6.62 15.42 -8.06
C TYR A 213 -7.04 14.43 -9.17
N PHE A 214 -6.32 13.35 -9.41
CA PHE A 214 -6.69 12.33 -10.40
C PHE A 214 -7.36 11.09 -9.81
N ASP A 215 -7.79 11.14 -8.54
CA ASP A 215 -8.49 10.08 -7.80
C ASP A 215 -7.70 8.76 -7.67
N CYS A 216 -6.38 8.85 -7.44
CA CYS A 216 -5.52 7.69 -7.30
C CYS A 216 -4.53 7.79 -6.13
N GLU A 217 -4.94 8.50 -5.07
CA GLU A 217 -4.20 8.56 -3.81
C GLU A 217 -4.68 7.48 -2.84
N ARG A 218 -3.76 6.86 -2.09
CA ARG A 218 -4.10 5.86 -1.07
C ARG A 218 -4.40 6.54 0.26
N GLY A 219 -5.30 5.93 1.03
CA GLY A 219 -5.75 6.47 2.31
C GLY A 219 -5.24 5.73 3.53
N ASN A 220 -5.30 6.41 4.68
CA ASN A 220 -5.32 5.86 6.05
C ASN A 220 -4.27 4.77 6.32
N ASN A 221 -3.00 5.15 6.22
CA ASN A 221 -1.88 4.27 6.55
C ASN A 221 -0.71 5.07 7.16
N TRP A 222 0.41 4.40 7.45
CA TRP A 222 1.57 4.93 8.18
C TRP A 222 2.09 6.29 7.71
N ASN A 223 1.88 6.65 6.44
CA ASN A 223 2.22 7.96 5.89
C ASN A 223 1.13 8.58 5.00
N HIS A 224 -0.13 8.12 5.03
CA HIS A 224 -1.20 8.76 4.25
C HIS A 224 -2.45 9.01 5.10
N GLY A 225 -3.09 10.17 4.86
CA GLY A 225 -4.29 10.62 5.55
C GLY A 225 -5.60 10.15 4.88
N PRO A 226 -6.74 10.76 5.24
CA PRO A 226 -8.05 10.36 4.71
C PRO A 226 -8.42 10.97 3.35
N VAL A 227 -7.61 11.90 2.83
CA VAL A 227 -7.92 12.65 1.60
C VAL A 227 -7.36 11.89 0.39
N THR A 228 -8.23 11.25 -0.38
CA THR A 228 -7.80 10.37 -1.48
C THR A 228 -8.35 10.74 -2.87
N THR A 229 -9.21 11.77 -2.93
CA THR A 229 -9.95 12.13 -4.14
C THR A 229 -9.91 13.64 -4.39
N ARG A 230 -10.19 14.06 -5.62
CA ARG A 230 -10.25 15.46 -6.03
C ARG A 230 -11.29 16.23 -5.23
N GLU A 231 -12.46 15.64 -5.04
CA GLU A 231 -13.53 16.25 -4.24
C GLU A 231 -13.20 16.23 -2.74
N GLY A 232 -12.41 15.25 -2.28
CA GLY A 232 -11.78 15.27 -0.96
C GLY A 232 -10.85 16.46 -0.82
N LEU A 233 -9.91 16.63 -1.75
CA LEU A 233 -8.94 17.71 -1.76
C LEU A 233 -9.61 19.09 -1.83
N LYS A 234 -10.63 19.24 -2.67
CA LYS A 234 -11.40 20.48 -2.79
C LYS A 234 -12.07 20.89 -1.48
N ARG A 235 -12.54 19.93 -0.68
CA ARG A 235 -13.11 20.18 0.64
C ARG A 235 -12.05 20.41 1.71
N TYR A 236 -10.97 19.64 1.67
CA TYR A 236 -9.91 19.66 2.67
C TYR A 236 -9.01 20.90 2.56
N GLN A 237 -8.59 21.25 1.34
CA GLN A 237 -7.79 22.44 1.06
C GLN A 237 -8.17 23.04 -0.31
N PRO A 238 -9.22 23.88 -0.37
CA PRO A 238 -9.70 24.49 -1.61
C PRO A 238 -8.62 25.25 -2.41
N GLU A 239 -7.67 25.88 -1.71
CA GLU A 239 -6.55 26.61 -2.35
C GLU A 239 -5.64 25.68 -3.16
N ALA A 240 -5.33 24.50 -2.62
CA ALA A 240 -4.50 23.51 -3.29
C ALA A 240 -5.21 22.89 -4.49
N TYR A 241 -6.50 22.55 -4.34
CA TYR A 241 -7.34 22.15 -5.48
C TYR A 241 -7.29 23.18 -6.60
N ALA A 242 -7.47 24.47 -6.28
CA ALA A 242 -7.46 25.54 -7.27
C ALA A 242 -6.07 25.71 -7.90
N PHE A 243 -4.99 25.49 -7.15
CA PHE A 243 -3.63 25.50 -7.67
C PHE A 243 -3.42 24.38 -8.70
N VAL A 244 -3.70 23.13 -8.36
CA VAL A 244 -3.56 21.98 -9.27
C VAL A 244 -4.45 22.12 -10.50
N HIS A 245 -5.71 22.54 -10.32
CA HIS A 245 -6.64 22.79 -11.42
C HIS A 245 -6.10 23.84 -12.40
N ARG A 246 -5.48 24.92 -11.91
CA ARG A 246 -4.84 25.91 -12.77
C ARG A 246 -3.62 25.33 -13.47
N VAL A 247 -2.79 24.53 -12.81
CA VAL A 247 -1.60 23.98 -13.48
C VAL A 247 -1.97 23.13 -14.69
N PHE A 248 -2.97 22.26 -14.58
CA PHE A 248 -3.31 21.33 -15.66
C PHE A 248 -4.21 21.92 -16.76
N HIS A 249 -4.90 23.04 -16.51
CA HIS A 249 -5.75 23.72 -17.50
C HIS A 249 -6.70 22.80 -18.29
N LEU A 250 -7.22 21.73 -17.66
CA LEU A 250 -8.12 20.80 -18.33
C LEU A 250 -9.46 21.46 -18.61
N SER A 251 -9.92 21.40 -19.86
CA SER A 251 -11.30 21.76 -20.21
C SER A 251 -12.29 20.71 -19.66
N PRO A 252 -13.60 21.01 -19.57
CA PRO A 252 -14.60 20.02 -19.16
C PRO A 252 -14.59 18.74 -20.01
N ALA A 253 -14.25 18.84 -21.30
CA ALA A 253 -14.13 17.69 -22.19
C ALA A 253 -12.88 16.83 -21.93
N GLN A 254 -11.89 17.39 -21.23
CA GLN A 254 -10.65 16.75 -20.82
C GLN A 254 -10.67 16.40 -19.33
N ASP A 255 -11.83 16.49 -18.66
CA ASP A 255 -11.95 16.19 -17.24
C ASP A 255 -11.77 14.67 -17.00
N TRP A 256 -10.52 14.29 -16.74
CA TRP A 256 -10.11 12.90 -16.64
C TRP A 256 -9.80 12.49 -15.19
N ARG A 257 -10.00 11.21 -14.88
CA ARG A 257 -9.55 10.53 -13.66
C ARG A 257 -8.84 9.25 -14.05
N LEU A 258 -7.82 8.89 -13.28
CA LEU A 258 -7.19 7.60 -13.44
C LEU A 258 -8.15 6.52 -12.96
N ARG A 259 -8.58 5.65 -13.87
CA ARG A 259 -9.37 4.46 -13.53
C ARG A 259 -8.46 3.25 -13.49
N PRO A 260 -8.42 2.46 -12.40
CA PRO A 260 -7.67 1.21 -12.38
C PRO A 260 -8.06 0.29 -13.53
N LEU A 261 -7.09 -0.41 -14.12
CA LEU A 261 -7.34 -1.43 -15.15
C LEU A 261 -7.91 -2.71 -14.56
N ARG A 262 -7.58 -2.97 -13.28
CA ARG A 262 -7.97 -4.17 -12.53
C ARG A 262 -8.35 -3.73 -11.11
N SER A 263 -9.33 -4.39 -10.52
CA SER A 263 -9.72 -4.14 -9.13
C SER A 263 -8.70 -4.78 -8.19
N GLN A 264 -8.24 -4.04 -7.19
CA GLN A 264 -7.40 -4.56 -6.12
C GLN A 264 -7.96 -4.18 -4.73
N PRO A 265 -7.73 -5.01 -3.69
CA PRO A 265 -7.11 -6.33 -3.76
C PRO A 265 -7.97 -7.35 -4.52
N SER A 266 -7.35 -8.40 -5.05
CA SER A 266 -8.02 -9.47 -5.81
C SER A 266 -7.52 -10.86 -5.40
N VAL A 267 -8.25 -11.90 -5.81
CA VAL A 267 -7.87 -13.30 -5.64
C VAL A 267 -7.33 -13.84 -6.95
N ILE A 268 -6.14 -14.41 -6.91
CA ILE A 268 -5.42 -15.00 -8.05
C ILE A 268 -5.00 -16.43 -7.73
N ALA A 269 -4.53 -17.17 -8.73
CA ALA A 269 -3.78 -18.39 -8.48
C ALA A 269 -2.41 -18.07 -7.86
N PRO A 270 -1.91 -18.85 -6.88
CA PRO A 270 -0.58 -18.64 -6.33
C PRO A 270 0.50 -18.76 -7.42
N PRO A 271 1.45 -17.82 -7.49
CA PRO A 271 2.54 -17.91 -8.47
C PRO A 271 3.49 -19.06 -8.10
N PRO A 272 4.14 -19.71 -9.09
CA PRO A 272 5.10 -20.79 -8.84
C PRO A 272 6.21 -20.42 -7.84
N ALA A 273 6.64 -19.16 -7.86
CA ALA A 273 7.68 -18.63 -6.97
C ALA A 273 7.33 -18.71 -5.47
N LEU A 274 6.04 -18.77 -5.11
CA LEU A 274 5.63 -18.90 -3.71
C LEU A 274 5.95 -20.30 -3.14
N GLY A 275 6.29 -21.27 -4.00
CA GLY A 275 6.53 -22.65 -3.59
C GLY A 275 5.31 -23.28 -2.90
N ALA A 276 4.13 -22.68 -3.06
CA ALA A 276 2.91 -23.15 -2.44
C ALA A 276 2.60 -24.55 -2.96
N ALA A 277 2.31 -25.49 -2.05
CA ALA A 277 1.89 -26.82 -2.43
C ALA A 277 0.71 -26.76 -3.38
N SER A 278 0.60 -27.72 -4.29
CA SER A 278 -0.46 -27.79 -5.32
C SER A 278 -1.90 -27.77 -4.78
N VAL A 279 -2.09 -27.92 -3.46
CA VAL A 279 -3.38 -27.81 -2.78
C VAL A 279 -3.88 -26.35 -2.67
N TYR A 280 -2.97 -25.38 -2.60
CA TYR A 280 -3.35 -23.97 -2.53
C TYR A 280 -3.59 -23.48 -3.95
N THR A 281 -4.86 -23.19 -4.25
CA THR A 281 -5.27 -22.75 -5.59
C THR A 281 -5.69 -21.29 -5.62
N LYS A 282 -5.76 -20.63 -4.46
CA LYS A 282 -6.17 -19.24 -4.31
C LYS A 282 -5.19 -18.46 -3.43
N LEU A 283 -4.93 -17.23 -3.81
CA LEU A 283 -4.04 -16.28 -3.13
C LEU A 283 -4.60 -14.87 -3.24
N THR A 284 -4.49 -14.09 -2.17
CA THR A 284 -4.55 -12.64 -2.21
C THR A 284 -3.38 -12.04 -1.41
N TYR A 285 -2.93 -10.84 -1.78
CA TYR A 285 -1.84 -10.15 -1.11
C TYR A 285 -2.35 -9.00 -0.23
N ALA A 286 -2.08 -9.05 1.06
CA ALA A 286 -2.33 -7.94 1.98
C ALA A 286 -1.06 -7.07 2.07
N ARG A 287 -0.87 -6.14 1.11
CA ARG A 287 0.37 -5.35 0.95
C ARG A 287 1.62 -6.25 0.96
N GLU A 288 1.66 -7.21 0.03
CA GLU A 288 2.69 -8.27 -0.12
C GLU A 288 2.57 -9.48 0.83
N PHE A 289 1.85 -9.38 1.95
CA PHE A 289 1.69 -10.54 2.84
C PHE A 289 0.75 -11.60 2.22
N PRO A 290 1.19 -12.87 2.03
CA PRO A 290 0.39 -13.89 1.37
C PRO A 290 -0.75 -14.41 2.24
N VAL A 291 -1.97 -14.41 1.69
CA VAL A 291 -3.16 -15.07 2.25
C VAL A 291 -3.65 -16.15 1.27
N LEU A 292 -3.55 -17.40 1.68
CA LEU A 292 -3.79 -18.58 0.84
C LEU A 292 -5.11 -19.28 1.18
N GLY A 293 -5.65 -19.98 0.20
CA GLY A 293 -6.78 -20.88 0.37
C GLY A 293 -6.79 -22.02 -0.65
N THR A 294 -7.47 -23.10 -0.32
CA THR A 294 -7.77 -24.18 -1.28
C THR A 294 -8.90 -23.77 -2.22
N ALA A 295 -9.27 -24.65 -3.13
CA ALA A 295 -10.43 -24.43 -4.01
C ALA A 295 -11.76 -24.30 -3.24
N LYS A 296 -11.83 -24.81 -1.99
CA LYS A 296 -13.06 -24.78 -1.16
C LYS A 296 -13.30 -23.43 -0.48
N VAL A 297 -12.25 -22.61 -0.31
CA VAL A 297 -12.34 -21.31 0.36
C VAL A 297 -13.01 -20.30 -0.56
N SER A 298 -13.96 -19.51 -0.05
CA SER A 298 -14.54 -18.41 -0.81
C SER A 298 -13.58 -17.23 -1.01
N ASP A 299 -13.67 -16.56 -2.17
CA ASP A 299 -12.85 -15.37 -2.45
C ASP A 299 -13.15 -14.24 -1.44
N ARG A 300 -14.40 -14.17 -0.98
CA ARG A 300 -14.84 -13.24 0.06
C ARG A 300 -14.08 -13.44 1.37
N ALA A 301 -13.85 -14.68 1.80
CA ALA A 301 -13.09 -14.97 3.01
C ALA A 301 -11.63 -14.50 2.88
N LEU A 302 -11.00 -14.79 1.74
CA LEU A 302 -9.63 -14.32 1.46
C LEU A 302 -9.54 -12.80 1.48
N LEU A 303 -10.45 -12.10 0.80
CA LEU A 303 -10.48 -10.63 0.76
C LEU A 303 -10.81 -10.01 2.13
N LYS A 304 -11.65 -10.66 2.95
CA LYS A 304 -11.93 -10.22 4.32
C LYS A 304 -10.72 -10.38 5.24
N ALA A 305 -10.01 -11.51 5.16
CA ALA A 305 -8.76 -11.70 5.89
C ALA A 305 -7.71 -10.66 5.46
N ASN A 306 -7.58 -10.41 4.15
CA ASN A 306 -6.73 -9.37 3.58
C ASN A 306 -7.04 -7.99 4.18
N ASP A 307 -8.31 -7.55 4.13
CA ASP A 307 -8.76 -6.28 4.68
C ASP A 307 -8.41 -6.13 6.17
N THR A 308 -8.65 -7.19 6.96
CA THR A 308 -8.27 -7.22 8.38
C THR A 308 -6.77 -7.05 8.59
N ILE A 309 -5.92 -7.74 7.82
CA ILE A 309 -4.46 -7.60 7.89
C ILE A 309 -4.02 -6.16 7.55
N ARG A 310 -4.55 -5.60 6.44
CA ARG A 310 -4.21 -4.24 5.98
C ARG A 310 -4.55 -3.21 7.05
N LYS A 311 -5.70 -3.36 7.71
CA LYS A 311 -6.13 -2.46 8.78
C LYS A 311 -5.30 -2.68 10.04
N LEU A 312 -5.12 -3.92 10.51
CA LEU A 312 -4.30 -4.20 11.69
C LEU A 312 -2.89 -3.57 11.60
N PHE A 313 -2.28 -3.59 10.43
CA PHE A 313 -0.95 -3.01 10.18
C PHE A 313 -0.94 -1.68 9.44
N ALA A 314 -2.07 -0.95 9.39
CA ALA A 314 -2.17 0.31 8.67
C ALA A 314 -1.07 1.30 9.07
N TYR A 315 -0.78 1.41 10.37
CA TYR A 315 0.24 2.31 10.92
C TYR A 315 1.49 1.56 11.45
N ARG A 316 1.56 0.24 11.25
CA ARG A 316 2.67 -0.64 11.69
C ARG A 316 3.10 -1.60 10.60
N HIS A 317 3.21 -1.11 9.37
CA HIS A 317 3.66 -1.91 8.23
C HIS A 317 5.09 -2.44 8.42
N ASP A 318 5.91 -1.79 9.26
CA ASP A 318 7.20 -2.33 9.71
C ASP A 318 7.07 -3.71 10.38
N LEU A 319 5.99 -3.96 11.15
CA LEU A 319 5.74 -5.25 11.76
C LEU A 319 5.28 -6.30 10.74
N LEU A 320 4.41 -5.90 9.80
CA LEU A 320 3.99 -6.78 8.71
C LEU A 320 5.19 -7.21 7.85
N LYS A 321 6.12 -6.27 7.57
CA LYS A 321 7.37 -6.55 6.87
C LYS A 321 8.26 -7.55 7.58
N VAL A 322 8.25 -7.61 8.92
CA VAL A 322 8.95 -8.69 9.65
C VAL A 322 8.41 -10.06 9.25
N LEU A 323 7.08 -10.21 9.23
CA LEU A 323 6.43 -11.46 8.85
C LEU A 323 6.68 -11.80 7.36
N ILE A 324 6.56 -10.83 6.47
CA ILE A 324 6.85 -10.98 5.04
C ILE A 324 8.29 -11.46 4.82
N HIS A 325 9.27 -10.80 5.44
CA HIS A 325 10.70 -11.18 5.28
C HIS A 325 11.04 -12.55 5.88
N GLN A 326 10.28 -13.02 6.88
CA GLN A 326 10.41 -14.38 7.39
C GLN A 326 9.78 -15.43 6.44
N GLY A 327 8.96 -15.00 5.49
CA GLY A 327 8.18 -15.88 4.60
C GLY A 327 6.93 -16.43 5.27
N ALA A 328 6.41 -15.73 6.29
CA ALA A 328 5.17 -16.10 6.96
C ALA A 328 3.97 -15.94 6.02
N ARG A 329 2.98 -16.83 6.16
CA ARG A 329 1.74 -16.82 5.40
C ARG A 329 0.55 -17.15 6.28
N LEU A 330 -0.62 -16.62 5.93
CA LEU A 330 -1.89 -17.00 6.50
C LEU A 330 -2.62 -17.94 5.54
N VAL A 331 -3.12 -19.06 6.03
CA VAL A 331 -4.04 -19.93 5.31
C VAL A 331 -5.45 -19.74 5.89
N VAL A 332 -6.41 -19.45 5.02
CA VAL A 332 -7.83 -19.57 5.36
C VAL A 332 -8.23 -21.01 5.08
N LEU A 333 -8.70 -21.70 6.10
CA LEU A 333 -9.13 -23.10 6.03
C LEU A 333 -10.62 -23.14 5.65
N GLY A 334 -10.94 -23.80 4.53
CA GLY A 334 -12.30 -23.86 4.01
C GLY A 334 -13.22 -24.66 4.91
N ARG A 335 -14.52 -24.35 4.86
CA ARG A 335 -15.54 -25.06 5.66
C ARG A 335 -15.47 -26.57 5.44
N GLY A 336 -15.35 -27.32 6.53
CA GLY A 336 -15.22 -28.78 6.51
C GLY A 336 -13.82 -29.33 6.22
N GLU A 337 -12.81 -28.49 5.98
CA GLU A 337 -11.39 -28.90 5.90
C GLU A 337 -10.77 -28.91 7.30
N SER A 338 -9.94 -29.89 7.63
CA SER A 338 -9.25 -29.96 8.91
C SER A 338 -7.80 -29.51 8.79
N LEU A 339 -7.12 -29.24 9.92
CA LEU A 339 -5.70 -28.88 9.90
C LEU A 339 -4.85 -29.95 9.21
N SER A 340 -5.15 -31.23 9.44
CA SER A 340 -4.44 -32.35 8.81
C SER A 340 -4.64 -32.49 7.29
N ASP A 341 -5.56 -31.74 6.69
CA ASP A 341 -5.69 -31.65 5.22
C ASP A 341 -4.60 -30.77 4.60
N LEU A 342 -3.96 -29.90 5.40
CA LEU A 342 -2.86 -29.06 4.96
C LEU A 342 -1.56 -29.88 4.86
N PRO A 343 -0.79 -29.72 3.78
CA PRO A 343 0.41 -30.51 3.55
C PRO A 343 1.49 -30.28 4.60
N GLU A 344 1.54 -29.09 5.19
CA GLU A 344 2.45 -28.74 6.28
C GLU A 344 2.16 -29.46 7.59
N LEU A 345 0.90 -29.87 7.82
CA LEU A 345 0.42 -30.41 9.10
C LEU A 345 0.00 -31.88 9.00
N LYS A 346 0.20 -32.50 7.83
CA LYS A 346 -0.26 -33.87 7.54
C LYS A 346 0.36 -34.92 8.47
N ALA A 347 1.60 -34.72 8.91
CA ALA A 347 2.30 -35.62 9.82
C ALA A 347 1.72 -35.59 11.25
N ASP A 348 1.11 -34.48 11.65
CA ASP A 348 0.61 -34.25 13.00
C ASP A 348 -0.76 -34.89 13.26
N LYS A 349 -1.41 -35.42 12.21
CA LYS A 349 -2.68 -36.16 12.30
C LYS A 349 -2.66 -37.31 13.31
N ALA A 350 -1.48 -37.86 13.59
CA ALA A 350 -1.34 -38.95 14.55
C ALA A 350 -1.55 -38.50 16.01
N ALA A 351 -1.50 -37.19 16.31
CA ALA A 351 -1.78 -36.66 17.63
C ALA A 351 -3.29 -36.66 17.93
N HIS A 352 -3.65 -37.19 19.10
CA HIS A 352 -5.03 -37.23 19.55
C HIS A 352 -5.59 -35.80 19.72
N GLY A 353 -6.79 -35.54 19.16
CA GLY A 353 -7.46 -34.25 19.25
C GLY A 353 -6.93 -33.16 18.30
N PHE A 354 -5.96 -33.45 17.43
CA PHE A 354 -5.33 -32.44 16.57
C PHE A 354 -6.33 -31.68 15.67
N ASP A 355 -7.29 -32.40 15.09
CA ASP A 355 -8.32 -31.82 14.23
C ASP A 355 -9.58 -31.32 15.00
N GLU A 356 -9.56 -31.31 16.34
CA GLU A 356 -10.65 -30.71 17.14
C GLU A 356 -10.64 -29.17 17.05
N VAL A 357 -9.48 -28.59 16.73
CA VAL A 357 -9.32 -27.16 16.45
C VAL A 357 -9.08 -26.94 14.95
N ARG A 358 -9.62 -25.83 14.43
CA ARG A 358 -9.53 -25.45 13.00
C ARG A 358 -8.65 -24.21 12.77
N PHE A 359 -7.82 -23.86 13.74
CA PHE A 359 -6.90 -22.75 13.67
C PHE A 359 -5.52 -23.15 14.19
N LEU A 360 -4.49 -22.42 13.74
CA LEU A 360 -3.11 -22.58 14.17
C LEU A 360 -2.52 -21.18 14.39
N ASP A 361 -2.10 -20.93 15.63
CA ASP A 361 -1.26 -19.78 15.96
C ASP A 361 0.04 -19.80 15.15
N TYR A 362 0.75 -18.67 15.05
CA TYR A 362 1.98 -18.63 14.26
C TYR A 362 3.00 -19.68 14.70
N ALA A 363 3.28 -20.60 13.78
CA ALA A 363 4.26 -21.67 13.84
C ALA A 363 5.51 -21.24 13.05
N PRO A 364 6.56 -20.67 13.68
CA PRO A 364 7.68 -20.05 12.96
C PRO A 364 8.46 -21.02 12.07
N GLU A 365 8.56 -22.28 12.49
CA GLU A 365 9.21 -23.36 11.74
C GLU A 365 8.48 -23.72 10.45
N LEU A 366 7.15 -23.60 10.43
CA LEU A 366 6.33 -23.78 9.23
C LEU A 366 6.11 -22.48 8.46
N LYS A 367 6.36 -21.34 9.13
CA LYS A 367 6.04 -19.99 8.69
C LYS A 367 4.54 -19.86 8.39
N LEU A 368 3.71 -20.48 9.21
CA LEU A 368 2.29 -20.71 8.92
C LEU A 368 1.40 -20.22 10.06
N MET A 369 0.28 -19.61 9.69
CA MET A 369 -0.89 -19.37 10.53
C MET A 369 -2.11 -19.94 9.79
N VAL A 370 -3.09 -20.44 10.53
CA VAL A 370 -4.33 -20.97 9.95
C VAL A 370 -5.53 -20.40 10.69
N VAL A 371 -6.53 -19.95 9.95
CA VAL A 371 -7.82 -19.49 10.50
C VAL A 371 -8.99 -20.11 9.71
N PRO A 372 -10.10 -20.48 10.37
CA PRO A 372 -11.25 -21.03 9.67
C PRO A 372 -12.02 -19.94 8.92
N GLU A 373 -12.50 -20.28 7.72
CA GLU A 373 -13.29 -19.40 6.84
C GLU A 373 -14.52 -18.85 7.55
N GLU A 374 -15.21 -19.71 8.30
CA GLU A 374 -16.41 -19.35 9.03
C GLU A 374 -16.15 -18.22 10.06
N ASN A 375 -14.99 -18.21 10.75
CA ASN A 375 -14.61 -17.14 11.68
C ASN A 375 -14.29 -15.84 10.93
N VAL A 376 -13.51 -15.95 9.84
CA VAL A 376 -13.14 -14.80 9.00
C VAL A 376 -14.39 -14.05 8.51
N LEU A 377 -15.43 -14.81 8.16
CA LEU A 377 -16.70 -14.28 7.69
C LEU A 377 -17.72 -13.98 8.80
N SER A 378 -17.41 -14.33 10.06
CA SER A 378 -18.32 -14.19 11.21
C SER A 378 -19.66 -14.90 11.00
N LEU A 379 -19.63 -16.15 10.51
CA LEU A 379 -20.84 -16.91 10.20
C LEU A 379 -21.63 -17.34 11.46
N PRO A 380 -22.95 -17.56 11.36
CA PRO A 380 -23.74 -18.09 12.47
C PRO A 380 -23.27 -19.49 12.90
N GLY A 381 -23.25 -19.73 14.21
CA GLY A 381 -22.86 -21.05 14.77
C GLY A 381 -21.35 -21.24 14.93
N GLU A 382 -20.53 -20.23 14.59
CA GLU A 382 -19.11 -20.20 14.91
C GLU A 382 -18.87 -20.38 16.42
N PRO A 383 -18.00 -21.30 16.86
CA PRO A 383 -17.71 -21.50 18.29
C PRO A 383 -17.10 -20.27 18.97
N PHE A 384 -16.48 -19.37 18.19
CA PHE A 384 -15.80 -18.17 18.64
C PHE A 384 -16.47 -16.90 18.08
N ALA A 385 -17.81 -16.88 18.13
CA ALA A 385 -18.60 -15.78 17.60
C ALA A 385 -18.12 -14.40 18.11
N GLY A 386 -17.97 -13.46 17.19
CA GLY A 386 -17.49 -12.10 17.45
C GLY A 386 -15.98 -11.97 17.59
N GLU A 387 -15.23 -13.04 17.83
CA GLU A 387 -13.77 -13.01 17.87
C GLU A 387 -13.20 -12.95 16.45
N CYS A 388 -12.19 -12.10 16.22
CA CYS A 388 -11.45 -12.08 14.97
C CYS A 388 -10.15 -12.88 15.10
N MET A 389 -10.18 -14.16 14.72
CA MET A 389 -8.98 -15.02 14.81
C MET A 389 -7.85 -14.53 13.91
N THR A 390 -8.17 -13.96 12.73
CA THR A 390 -7.14 -13.36 11.86
C THR A 390 -6.31 -12.33 12.61
N LEU A 391 -6.95 -11.49 13.43
CA LEU A 391 -6.27 -10.49 14.23
C LEU A 391 -5.48 -11.13 15.39
N SER A 392 -6.08 -12.08 16.11
CA SER A 392 -5.43 -12.69 17.28
C SER A 392 -4.17 -13.48 16.91
N VAL A 393 -4.21 -14.29 15.84
CA VAL A 393 -3.03 -15.04 15.37
C VAL A 393 -1.92 -14.10 14.89
N LEU A 394 -2.26 -12.99 14.21
CA LEU A 394 -1.27 -12.00 13.76
C LEU A 394 -0.68 -11.19 14.91
N ALA A 395 -1.48 -10.84 15.92
CA ALA A 395 -1.00 -10.15 17.12
C ALA A 395 0.04 -11.00 17.86
N LYS A 396 -0.21 -12.31 17.98
CA LYS A 396 0.74 -13.25 18.54
C LYS A 396 1.96 -13.42 17.61
N ALA A 397 1.73 -13.53 16.30
CA ALA A 397 2.79 -13.71 15.31
C ALA A 397 3.84 -12.61 15.35
N VAL A 398 3.42 -11.33 15.37
CA VAL A 398 4.36 -10.21 15.40
C VAL A 398 5.17 -10.17 16.69
N TYR A 399 4.57 -10.52 17.83
CA TYR A 399 5.33 -10.60 19.07
C TYR A 399 6.36 -11.74 19.00
N THR A 400 5.96 -12.93 18.56
CA THR A 400 6.87 -14.07 18.36
C THR A 400 8.00 -13.74 17.40
N ALA A 401 7.70 -13.08 16.27
CA ALA A 401 8.66 -12.79 15.22
C ALA A 401 9.61 -11.61 15.54
N ALA A 402 9.11 -10.59 16.24
CA ALA A 402 9.82 -9.33 16.40
C ALA A 402 10.27 -9.04 17.84
N GLY A 403 9.57 -9.51 18.87
CA GLY A 403 9.84 -9.16 20.27
C GLY A 403 11.19 -9.65 20.78
N GLY A 404 11.73 -10.74 20.23
CA GLY A 404 13.05 -11.27 20.59
C GLY A 404 14.24 -10.66 19.83
N ARG A 405 14.00 -9.75 18.87
CA ARG A 405 15.09 -9.18 18.06
C ARG A 405 16.03 -8.37 18.93
N LEU A 406 17.33 -8.44 18.67
CA LEU A 406 18.32 -7.59 19.35
C LEU A 406 18.14 -6.12 18.93
N VAL A 407 18.55 -5.22 19.82
CA VAL A 407 18.62 -3.79 19.50
C VAL A 407 19.62 -3.58 18.37
N ASP A 408 19.15 -2.95 17.30
CA ASP A 408 19.95 -2.64 16.13
C ASP A 408 20.43 -1.19 16.20
N ALA A 409 21.64 -1.00 16.74
CA ALA A 409 22.21 0.34 16.91
C ALA A 409 22.46 1.05 15.56
N ALA A 410 22.68 0.30 14.47
CA ALA A 410 22.85 0.88 13.15
C ALA A 410 21.53 1.46 12.65
N PHE A 411 20.45 0.69 12.77
CA PHE A 411 19.09 1.15 12.47
C PHE A 411 18.71 2.42 13.25
N GLU A 412 19.05 2.49 14.53
CA GLU A 412 18.72 3.67 15.35
C GLU A 412 19.41 4.95 14.86
N ARG A 413 20.62 4.83 14.30
CA ARG A 413 21.37 5.96 13.73
C ARG A 413 20.91 6.39 12.34
N LYS A 414 20.12 5.58 11.62
CA LYS A 414 19.75 5.86 10.22
C LYS A 414 18.90 7.13 10.03
N GLY A 415 18.18 7.60 11.06
CA GLY A 415 17.35 8.81 10.94
C GLY A 415 16.43 8.78 9.72
N ALA A 416 16.68 9.67 8.75
CA ALA A 416 15.92 9.77 7.50
C ALA A 416 16.23 8.67 6.46
N GLU A 417 17.33 7.91 6.62
CA GLU A 417 17.72 6.78 5.76
C GLU A 417 16.93 5.48 6.08
N ARG A 418 15.81 5.61 6.79
CA ARG A 418 14.90 4.49 7.10
C ARG A 418 13.89 4.30 5.97
N GLN A 419 13.29 3.11 5.90
CA GLN A 419 12.15 2.91 5.03
C GLN A 419 10.98 3.78 5.49
N GLN A 420 10.12 4.20 4.56
CA GLN A 420 9.01 5.11 4.89
C GLN A 420 8.09 4.56 5.98
N TYR A 421 7.86 3.24 5.98
CA TYR A 421 7.06 2.54 6.99
C TYR A 421 7.74 2.38 8.35
N GLU A 422 9.01 2.76 8.48
CA GLU A 422 9.80 2.70 9.72
C GLU A 422 9.95 4.08 10.38
N LEU A 423 9.46 5.13 9.73
CA LEU A 423 9.48 6.48 10.27
C LEU A 423 8.46 6.62 11.41
N ARG A 424 8.82 7.39 12.44
CA ARG A 424 7.96 7.74 13.60
C ARG A 424 7.51 6.56 14.48
N VAL A 425 7.98 5.35 14.23
CA VAL A 425 7.69 4.17 15.05
C VAL A 425 8.96 3.64 15.72
N GLN A 426 8.78 2.99 16.88
CA GLN A 426 9.84 2.25 17.55
C GLN A 426 9.83 0.81 17.03
N ARG A 427 11.00 0.34 16.57
CA ARG A 427 11.18 -1.06 16.18
C ARG A 427 10.87 -1.96 17.37
N MET A 428 10.06 -2.99 17.13
CA MET A 428 9.78 -4.02 18.13
C MET A 428 11.01 -4.94 18.29
N ASP A 429 11.54 -5.01 19.50
CA ASP A 429 12.77 -5.74 19.86
C ASP A 429 12.75 -6.14 21.35
N VAL A 430 13.86 -6.64 21.90
CA VAL A 430 13.97 -7.09 23.31
C VAL A 430 13.52 -6.05 24.34
N ARG A 431 13.54 -4.75 24.02
CA ARG A 431 13.02 -3.70 24.91
C ARG A 431 11.49 -3.74 25.01
N PHE A 432 10.81 -4.03 23.90
CA PHE A 432 9.37 -4.29 23.89
C PHE A 432 9.04 -5.56 24.69
N ASP A 433 9.79 -6.65 24.49
CA ASP A 433 9.59 -7.89 25.26
C ASP A 433 9.75 -7.64 26.77
N ALA A 434 10.75 -6.84 27.18
CA ALA A 434 10.93 -6.44 28.58
C ALA A 434 9.72 -5.66 29.14
N GLN A 435 9.12 -4.76 28.34
CA GLN A 435 7.93 -4.01 28.73
C GLN A 435 6.70 -4.93 28.89
N VAL A 436 6.47 -5.84 27.94
CA VAL A 436 5.36 -6.81 28.04
C VAL A 436 5.55 -7.73 29.24
N ARG A 437 6.78 -8.20 29.52
CA ARG A 437 7.09 -9.03 30.69
C ARG A 437 6.78 -8.31 32.01
N ALA A 438 7.20 -7.06 32.13
CA ALA A 438 6.94 -6.26 33.32
C ALA A 438 5.43 -6.07 33.53
N ALA A 439 4.70 -5.66 32.49
CA ALA A 439 3.26 -5.48 32.54
C ALA A 439 2.52 -6.79 32.87
N PHE A 440 2.90 -7.90 32.23
CA PHE A 440 2.31 -9.22 32.51
C PHE A 440 2.54 -9.66 33.96
N ALA A 441 3.77 -9.50 34.48
CA ALA A 441 4.07 -9.85 35.87
C ALA A 441 3.24 -9.02 36.86
N HIS A 442 3.07 -7.72 36.59
CA HIS A 442 2.25 -6.84 37.40
C HIS A 442 0.75 -7.22 37.33
N ALA A 443 0.21 -7.46 36.12
CA ALA A 443 -1.16 -7.90 35.93
C ALA A 443 -1.44 -9.25 36.61
N ALA A 444 -0.47 -10.17 36.62
CA ALA A 444 -0.55 -11.45 37.31
C ALA A 444 -0.63 -11.29 38.85
N GLN A 445 0.16 -10.37 39.43
CA GLN A 445 0.10 -10.06 40.87
C GLN A 445 -1.28 -9.54 41.30
N LEU A 446 -1.91 -8.71 40.46
CA LEU A 446 -3.25 -8.18 40.69
C LEU A 446 -4.35 -9.20 40.37
N GLY A 447 -4.03 -10.22 39.56
CA GLY A 447 -4.96 -11.23 39.06
C GLY A 447 -5.93 -10.70 38.01
N LEU A 448 -5.53 -9.68 37.23
CA LEU A 448 -6.40 -8.97 36.29
C LEU A 448 -7.00 -9.89 35.22
N TRP A 449 -6.25 -10.88 34.75
CA TRP A 449 -6.67 -11.77 33.66
C TRP A 449 -6.98 -13.19 34.12
N ARG A 450 -6.97 -13.45 35.43
CA ARG A 450 -7.15 -14.80 35.99
C ARG A 450 -8.49 -15.38 35.53
N GLY A 451 -8.48 -16.62 35.06
CA GLY A 451 -9.66 -17.28 34.49
C GLY A 451 -9.89 -17.02 33.00
N THR A 452 -9.02 -16.26 32.35
CA THR A 452 -9.04 -16.04 30.89
C THR A 452 -7.77 -16.60 30.23
N PRO A 453 -7.76 -16.82 28.91
CA PRO A 453 -6.53 -17.17 28.16
C PRO A 453 -5.39 -16.16 28.37
N GLY A 454 -5.70 -14.87 28.56
CA GLY A 454 -4.70 -13.82 28.77
C GLY A 454 -3.84 -13.99 30.03
N ALA A 455 -4.20 -14.88 30.96
CA ALA A 455 -3.38 -15.20 32.13
C ALA A 455 -2.36 -16.34 31.91
N GLN A 456 -2.39 -17.02 30.76
CA GLN A 456 -1.55 -18.20 30.51
C GLN A 456 -0.07 -17.83 30.41
N ASP A 457 0.24 -16.87 29.54
CA ASP A 457 1.59 -16.37 29.33
C ASP A 457 1.57 -14.94 28.76
N ARG A 458 2.76 -14.35 28.61
CA ARG A 458 2.92 -12.98 28.13
C ARG A 458 2.50 -12.77 26.66
N PHE A 459 2.53 -13.82 25.83
CA PHE A 459 2.07 -13.74 24.45
C PHE A 459 0.54 -13.72 24.41
N ALA A 460 -0.11 -14.60 25.17
CA ALA A 460 -1.56 -14.61 25.32
C ALA A 460 -2.08 -13.30 25.95
N TYR A 461 -1.37 -12.75 26.94
CA TYR A 461 -1.65 -11.44 27.53
C TYR A 461 -1.59 -10.31 26.50
N TRP A 462 -0.54 -10.25 25.69
CA TRP A 462 -0.42 -9.31 24.59
C TRP A 462 -1.56 -9.46 23.58
N THR A 463 -1.85 -10.69 23.15
CA THR A 463 -2.93 -10.98 22.20
C THR A 463 -4.30 -10.56 22.73
N ALA A 464 -4.59 -10.79 24.01
CA ALA A 464 -5.84 -10.35 24.65
C ALA A 464 -5.95 -8.81 24.64
N GLY A 465 -4.85 -8.11 24.94
CA GLY A 465 -4.79 -6.65 24.86
C GLY A 465 -5.05 -6.10 23.46
N VAL A 466 -4.37 -6.64 22.43
CA VAL A 466 -4.57 -6.22 21.04
C VAL A 466 -6.00 -6.51 20.57
N SER A 467 -6.54 -7.68 20.91
CA SER A 467 -7.90 -8.06 20.55
C SER A 467 -8.93 -7.12 21.18
N ALA A 468 -8.79 -6.80 22.47
CA ALA A 468 -9.67 -5.84 23.13
C ALA A 468 -9.50 -4.42 22.55
N TYR A 469 -8.27 -3.97 22.27
CA TYR A 469 -8.00 -2.64 21.72
C TYR A 469 -8.67 -2.38 20.36
N PHE A 470 -8.87 -3.42 19.56
CA PHE A 470 -9.55 -3.34 18.27
C PHE A 470 -10.99 -3.86 18.31
N ASP A 471 -11.59 -4.07 19.48
CA ASP A 471 -12.94 -4.60 19.65
C ASP A 471 -13.15 -5.97 18.94
N ALA A 472 -12.09 -6.78 18.92
CA ALA A 472 -11.97 -8.02 18.17
C ALA A 472 -11.93 -9.28 19.08
N ALA A 473 -12.14 -9.12 20.39
CA ALA A 473 -12.09 -10.21 21.36
C ALA A 473 -13.36 -11.06 21.43
N GLY A 474 -14.42 -10.68 20.70
CA GLY A 474 -15.71 -11.38 20.70
C GLY A 474 -16.43 -11.34 22.04
N ASP A 475 -17.17 -12.41 22.34
CA ASP A 475 -17.98 -12.49 23.56
C ASP A 475 -17.17 -12.92 24.79
N GLY A 476 -16.04 -13.63 24.62
CA GLY A 476 -14.99 -13.85 25.62
C GLY A 476 -15.39 -14.39 27.01
N PHE A 477 -14.38 -14.64 27.85
CA PHE A 477 -14.59 -14.94 29.28
C PHE A 477 -14.31 -13.69 30.12
N ALA A 478 -15.19 -13.42 31.09
CA ALA A 478 -14.90 -12.43 32.11
C ALA A 478 -13.74 -12.92 33.00
N PRO A 479 -12.70 -12.11 33.23
CA PRO A 479 -11.75 -12.40 34.30
C PRO A 479 -12.46 -12.61 35.64
N LEU A 480 -11.93 -13.47 36.51
CA LEU A 480 -12.59 -13.86 37.78
C LEU A 480 -12.98 -12.67 38.69
N LYS A 481 -12.32 -11.53 38.55
CA LYS A 481 -12.58 -10.30 39.32
C LYS A 481 -13.32 -9.22 38.53
N ALA A 482 -13.83 -9.53 37.34
CA ALA A 482 -14.53 -8.61 36.47
C ALA A 482 -15.97 -9.10 36.24
N ASP A 483 -16.92 -8.17 36.25
CA ASP A 483 -18.34 -8.49 36.06
C ASP A 483 -18.69 -8.79 34.59
N ARG A 484 -17.75 -8.53 33.66
CA ARG A 484 -17.92 -8.71 32.22
C ARG A 484 -16.60 -8.99 31.51
N PRO A 485 -16.64 -9.62 30.32
CA PRO A 485 -15.49 -9.76 29.42
C PRO A 485 -14.84 -8.41 29.06
N ILE A 486 -13.52 -8.40 28.91
CA ILE A 486 -12.74 -7.21 28.52
C ILE A 486 -12.58 -7.23 26.99
N THR A 487 -13.59 -6.72 26.30
CA THR A 487 -13.72 -6.94 24.84
C THR A 487 -13.63 -5.67 23.99
N THR A 488 -13.50 -4.51 24.62
CA THR A 488 -13.37 -3.21 23.94
C THR A 488 -12.14 -2.45 24.41
N ARG A 489 -11.67 -1.49 23.60
CA ARG A 489 -10.52 -0.63 23.97
C ARG A 489 -10.77 0.13 25.26
N GLU A 490 -11.99 0.60 25.44
CA GLU A 490 -12.44 1.36 26.60
C GLU A 490 -12.43 0.46 27.85
N ALA A 491 -12.93 -0.77 27.74
CA ALA A 491 -12.87 -1.75 28.81
C ALA A 491 -11.42 -2.11 29.16
N LEU A 492 -10.56 -2.32 28.15
CA LEU A 492 -9.13 -2.57 28.36
C LEU A 492 -8.46 -1.40 29.10
N LYS A 493 -8.73 -0.17 28.68
CA LYS A 493 -8.17 1.04 29.31
C LYS A 493 -8.58 1.16 30.79
N ALA A 494 -9.81 0.79 31.12
CA ALA A 494 -10.31 0.84 32.49
C ALA A 494 -9.76 -0.32 33.35
N HIS A 495 -9.68 -1.52 32.78
CA HIS A 495 -9.32 -2.75 33.50
C HIS A 495 -7.81 -2.94 33.65
N ASP A 496 -7.05 -2.70 32.57
CA ASP A 496 -5.60 -2.85 32.50
C ASP A 496 -4.97 -1.66 31.75
N PRO A 497 -4.84 -0.50 32.43
CA PRO A 497 -4.31 0.72 31.81
C PRO A 497 -2.83 0.61 31.39
N GLU A 498 -2.09 -0.37 31.91
CA GLU A 498 -0.71 -0.62 31.51
C GLU A 498 -0.66 -1.36 30.17
N LEU A 499 -1.43 -2.45 30.03
CA LEU A 499 -1.56 -3.14 28.75
C LEU A 499 -2.16 -2.23 27.68
N TYR A 500 -3.18 -1.44 28.01
CA TYR A 500 -3.75 -0.45 27.10
C TYR A 500 -2.67 0.48 26.54
N ARG A 501 -1.86 1.13 27.40
CA ARG A 501 -0.82 2.07 26.95
C ARG A 501 0.24 1.39 26.08
N LEU A 502 0.59 0.15 26.40
CA LEU A 502 1.56 -0.62 25.62
C LEU A 502 1.01 -0.93 24.22
N VAL A 503 -0.25 -1.38 24.12
CA VAL A 503 -0.91 -1.66 22.84
C VAL A 503 -1.11 -0.37 22.05
N ASP A 504 -1.62 0.69 22.67
CA ASP A 504 -1.88 1.99 22.05
C ASP A 504 -0.62 2.60 21.42
N LYS A 505 0.47 2.64 22.20
CA LYS A 505 1.78 3.09 21.71
C LYS A 505 2.31 2.20 20.58
N THR A 506 2.16 0.89 20.72
CA THR A 506 2.71 -0.06 19.76
C THR A 506 1.92 -0.04 18.45
N MET A 507 0.59 -0.05 18.48
CA MET A 507 -0.22 -0.11 17.27
C MET A 507 -0.34 1.25 16.56
N ALA A 508 0.04 2.34 17.23
CA ALA A 508 0.20 3.68 16.65
C ALA A 508 -1.08 4.22 15.98
N TYR A 509 -2.23 4.01 16.63
CA TYR A 509 -3.54 4.49 16.13
C TYR A 509 -3.96 5.86 16.69
N GLY A 510 -3.39 6.31 17.81
CA GLY A 510 -3.89 7.44 18.59
C GLY A 510 -3.96 8.80 17.87
N GLU A 511 -3.11 9.05 16.88
CA GLU A 511 -3.08 10.29 16.10
C GLU A 511 -3.57 10.10 14.65
N HIS A 512 -4.19 8.96 14.37
CA HIS A 512 -4.59 8.57 13.02
C HIS A 512 -6.07 8.22 12.94
N VAL A 513 -6.54 7.88 11.74
CA VAL A 513 -7.93 7.41 11.56
C VAL A 513 -8.12 6.11 12.31
N ASP A 514 -9.05 6.13 13.27
CA ASP A 514 -9.35 4.97 14.12
C ASP A 514 -9.95 3.82 13.30
N TRP A 515 -9.64 2.61 13.73
CA TRP A 515 -10.28 1.40 13.23
C TRP A 515 -10.63 0.50 14.41
N ARG A 516 -11.85 -0.04 14.36
CA ARG A 516 -12.34 -1.11 15.22
C ARG A 516 -12.82 -2.24 14.33
N PHE A 517 -12.54 -3.47 14.73
CA PHE A 517 -13.11 -4.63 14.08
C PHE A 517 -14.63 -4.57 14.18
N GLN A 518 -15.29 -4.92 13.08
CA GLN A 518 -16.72 -5.07 13.00
C GLN A 518 -16.98 -6.45 12.38
N PRO A 519 -17.67 -7.35 13.10
CA PRO A 519 -18.08 -8.64 12.54
C PRO A 519 -18.89 -8.41 11.26
N CYS A 520 -18.80 -9.34 10.31
CA CYS A 520 -19.55 -9.19 9.06
C CYS A 520 -21.06 -9.07 9.36
N PRO A 521 -21.80 -8.10 8.78
CA PRO A 521 -23.23 -7.98 9.04
C PRO A 521 -23.96 -9.26 8.62
N ARG A 522 -24.83 -9.79 9.50
CA ARG A 522 -25.59 -11.03 9.30
C ARG A 522 -26.45 -11.09 8.03
N ASN A 523 -26.65 -9.96 7.32
CA ASN A 523 -27.58 -9.84 6.19
C ASN A 523 -26.89 -9.68 4.83
N GLN A 524 -25.59 -9.92 4.72
CA GLN A 524 -24.87 -9.93 3.44
C GLN A 524 -24.46 -11.36 3.08
N GLU A 525 -25.38 -12.33 3.09
CA GLU A 525 -25.15 -13.66 2.50
C GLU A 525 -25.29 -13.66 0.99
#